data_AF-A0A2M6T170-F1
#
_entry.id   AF-A0A2M6T170-F1
#
_cell.length_a   1.000
_cell.length_b   1.000
_cell.length_c   1.000
_cell.angle_alpha   90.00
_cell.angle_beta   90.00
_cell.angle_gamma   90.00
#
_symmetry.space_group_name_H-M   'P 1'
#
loop_
_entity.id
_entity.type
_entity.pdbx_description
1 polymer ?
#
loop_
_entity_poly.entity_id
_entity_poly.type
_entity_poly.pdbx_seq_one_letter_code
_entity_poly.pdbx_strand_id
1 'polypeptide(L)'
;MVCFANGKIKTLLITAKEKRKALLAMRAIDKPKRTFVFRIFAGLIFLLVQDEDIETIVIDEEYPEHEATIKFILLTLFQKFHKKSPEIDFQRIGKKSMAHIKGIAVFRGETKPDIVVKAKDLFGLFN
;
A
#
# COMPACT_ATOMS: atom_id res chain seq x y z
N MET A 1 0.11 -2.89 -8.04
CA MET A 1 1.29 -2.02 -7.86
C MET A 1 0.79 -0.74 -7.24
N VAL A 2 1.56 -0.18 -6.32
CA VAL A 2 1.22 1.04 -5.57
C VAL A 2 2.30 2.07 -5.86
N CYS A 3 1.92 3.33 -6.05
CA CYS A 3 2.85 4.40 -6.40
C CYS A 3 2.56 5.64 -5.57
N PHE A 4 3.63 6.30 -5.15
CA PHE A 4 3.62 7.50 -4.32
C PHE A 4 4.31 8.62 -5.08
N ALA A 5 3.74 9.84 -5.03
CA ALA A 5 4.34 11.04 -5.60
C ALA A 5 4.10 12.25 -4.68
N ASN A 6 5.10 12.63 -3.89
CA ASN A 6 5.10 13.87 -3.10
C ASN A 6 6.49 14.51 -3.16
N GLY A 7 6.76 15.33 -4.20
CA GLY A 7 8.09 15.88 -4.50
C GLY A 7 9.13 14.85 -4.97
N LYS A 8 9.09 13.62 -4.44
CA LYS A 8 9.77 12.42 -4.89
C LYS A 8 8.76 11.39 -5.38
N ILE A 9 9.15 10.54 -6.31
CA ILE A 9 8.29 9.48 -6.82
C ILE A 9 8.93 8.13 -6.52
N LYS A 10 8.18 7.27 -5.83
CA LYS A 10 8.59 5.92 -5.47
C LYS A 10 7.48 4.94 -5.85
N THR A 11 7.89 3.80 -6.38
CA THR A 11 7.01 2.80 -6.98
C THR A 11 7.24 1.43 -6.34
N LEU A 12 6.15 0.75 -6.01
CA LEU A 12 6.18 -0.57 -5.42
C LEU A 12 5.42 -1.56 -6.29
N LEU A 13 6.14 -2.58 -6.76
CA LEU A 13 5.60 -3.68 -7.54
C LEU A 13 5.39 -4.92 -6.67
N ILE A 14 4.17 -5.44 -6.71
CA ILE A 14 3.85 -6.80 -6.32
C ILE A 14 3.36 -7.53 -7.56
N THR A 15 3.99 -8.66 -7.90
CA THR A 15 3.58 -9.46 -9.06
C THR A 15 2.21 -10.09 -8.82
N ALA A 16 1.47 -10.42 -9.88
CA ALA A 16 0.17 -11.10 -9.75
C ALA A 16 0.29 -12.43 -8.97
N LYS A 17 1.38 -13.17 -9.19
CA LYS A 17 1.70 -14.42 -8.48
C LYS A 17 1.87 -14.18 -6.98
N GLU A 18 2.65 -13.18 -6.59
CA GLU A 18 2.88 -12.86 -5.18
C GLU A 18 1.64 -12.25 -4.52
N LYS A 19 0.88 -11.41 -5.22
CA LYS A 19 -0.40 -10.87 -4.73
C LYS A 19 -1.39 -12.00 -4.43
N ARG A 20 -1.50 -13.00 -5.32
CA ARG A 20 -2.36 -14.17 -5.10
C ARG A 20 -1.94 -14.97 -3.87
N LYS A 21 -0.63 -15.18 -3.69
CA LYS A 21 -0.11 -15.86 -2.49
C LYS A 21 -0.43 -15.08 -1.20
N ALA A 22 -0.23 -13.77 -1.19
CA ALA A 22 -0.55 -12.92 -0.05
C ALA A 22 -2.04 -12.99 0.30
N LEU A 23 -2.92 -12.91 -0.70
CA LEU A 23 -4.36 -13.05 -0.52
C LEU A 23 -4.73 -14.40 0.11
N LEU A 24 -4.15 -15.50 -0.37
CA LEU A 24 -4.43 -16.84 0.18
C LEU A 24 -3.94 -16.98 1.62
N ALA A 25 -2.71 -16.52 1.91
CA ALA A 25 -2.13 -16.58 3.25
C ALA A 25 -2.93 -15.73 4.25
N MET A 26 -3.26 -14.49 3.89
CA MET A 26 -4.01 -13.60 4.76
C MET A 26 -5.46 -14.05 4.96
N ARG A 27 -6.10 -14.62 3.93
CA ARG A 27 -7.47 -15.18 4.04
C ARG A 27 -7.55 -16.33 5.05
N ALA A 28 -6.47 -17.09 5.25
CA ALA A 28 -6.44 -18.17 6.23
C ALA A 28 -6.46 -17.63 7.68
N ILE A 29 -5.82 -16.48 7.92
CA ILE A 29 -5.70 -15.86 9.25
C ILE A 29 -6.90 -14.99 9.60
N ASP A 30 -7.47 -14.27 8.63
CA ASP A 30 -8.44 -13.20 8.90
C ASP A 30 -9.88 -13.73 9.11
N LYS A 31 -10.13 -15.04 9.08
CA LYS A 31 -11.49 -15.58 9.28
C LYS A 31 -12.00 -15.26 10.71
N PRO A 32 -13.23 -14.72 10.87
CA PRO A 32 -14.29 -14.55 9.87
C PRO A 32 -14.31 -13.19 9.14
N LYS A 33 -13.46 -12.23 9.52
CA LYS A 33 -13.46 -10.86 9.00
C LYS A 33 -12.81 -10.81 7.61
N ARG A 34 -13.55 -10.33 6.59
CA ARG A 34 -13.05 -10.24 5.19
C ARG A 34 -12.15 -9.01 4.97
N THR A 35 -11.37 -8.61 5.98
CA THR A 35 -10.56 -7.37 5.97
C THR A 35 -9.19 -7.53 5.30
N PHE A 36 -8.84 -8.74 4.88
CA PHE A 36 -7.54 -9.08 4.32
C PHE A 36 -7.16 -8.23 3.10
N VAL A 37 -8.14 -7.79 2.30
CA VAL A 37 -7.90 -6.90 1.17
C VAL A 37 -7.39 -5.54 1.64
N PHE A 38 -8.00 -4.96 2.67
CA PHE A 38 -7.58 -3.68 3.26
C PHE A 38 -6.24 -3.81 3.97
N ARG A 39 -5.99 -4.93 4.65
CA ARG A 39 -4.69 -5.24 5.25
C ARG A 39 -3.58 -5.29 4.20
N ILE A 40 -3.82 -5.97 3.08
CA ILE A 40 -2.85 -6.02 1.98
C ILE A 40 -2.62 -4.62 1.40
N PHE A 41 -3.69 -3.87 1.14
CA PHE A 41 -3.58 -2.52 0.58
C PHE A 41 -2.81 -1.57 1.52
N ALA A 42 -3.20 -1.49 2.79
CA ALA A 42 -2.53 -0.71 3.82
C ALA A 42 -1.07 -1.17 4.02
N GLY A 43 -0.82 -2.48 4.04
CA GLY A 43 0.54 -3.02 4.17
C GLY A 43 1.44 -2.63 3.00
N LEU A 44 0.91 -2.63 1.76
CA LEU A 44 1.65 -2.16 0.59
C LEU A 44 1.96 -0.67 0.68
N ILE A 45 1.02 0.16 1.15
CA ILE A 45 1.27 1.58 1.38
C ILE A 45 2.35 1.77 2.44
N PHE A 46 2.20 1.12 3.60
CA PHE A 46 3.18 1.18 4.68
C PHE A 46 4.60 0.81 4.20
N LEU A 47 4.77 -0.31 3.48
CA LEU A 47 6.07 -0.71 2.93
C LEU A 47 6.66 0.31 1.97
N LEU A 48 5.82 1.06 1.26
CA LEU A 48 6.25 2.10 0.33
C LEU A 48 6.77 3.35 1.06
N VAL A 49 6.18 3.70 2.21
CA VAL A 49 6.38 5.00 2.86
C VAL A 49 7.05 4.97 4.24
N GLN A 50 7.20 3.81 4.89
CA GLN A 50 7.66 3.69 6.29
C GLN A 50 9.07 4.26 6.58
N ASP A 51 9.91 4.39 5.57
CA ASP A 51 11.29 4.89 5.68
C ASP A 51 11.45 6.29 5.06
N GLU A 52 10.35 6.87 4.58
CA GLU A 52 10.34 8.21 4.01
C GLU A 52 9.89 9.21 5.08
N ASP A 53 10.54 10.37 5.15
CA ASP A 53 10.09 11.48 5.99
C ASP A 53 8.96 12.21 5.29
N ILE A 54 7.73 11.73 5.51
CA ILE A 54 6.50 12.23 4.90
C ILE A 54 5.60 12.74 6.01
N GLU A 55 5.15 13.98 5.90
CA GLU A 55 4.19 14.56 6.84
C GLU A 55 2.75 14.18 6.50
N THR A 56 2.42 14.09 5.21
CA THR A 56 1.06 13.84 4.74
C THR A 56 1.05 12.85 3.58
N ILE A 57 0.13 11.86 3.65
CA ILE A 57 -0.14 10.89 2.59
C ILE A 57 -1.58 11.07 2.12
N VAL A 58 -1.74 11.33 0.82
CA VAL A 58 -3.03 11.30 0.15
C VAL A 58 -3.19 9.96 -0.56
N ILE A 59 -4.21 9.21 -0.20
CA ILE A 59 -4.54 7.88 -0.74
C ILE A 59 -5.72 8.02 -1.70
N ASP A 60 -5.66 7.34 -2.85
CA ASP A 60 -6.76 7.32 -3.80
C ASP A 60 -8.01 6.66 -3.18
N GLU A 61 -9.19 7.23 -3.44
CA GLU A 61 -10.50 6.69 -3.06
C GLU A 61 -10.88 5.44 -3.88
N GLU A 62 -10.00 4.42 -3.91
CA GLU A 62 -10.23 3.15 -4.63
C GLU A 62 -11.26 2.26 -3.90
N TYR A 63 -11.45 2.48 -2.60
CA TYR A 63 -12.35 1.71 -1.73
C TYR A 63 -13.29 2.64 -0.95
N PRO A 64 -14.38 3.15 -1.59
CA PRO A 64 -15.39 3.94 -0.90
C PRO A 64 -15.91 3.20 0.35
N GLU A 65 -16.18 3.94 1.42
CA GLU A 65 -16.68 3.42 2.72
C GLU A 65 -15.66 2.60 3.56
N HIS A 66 -14.44 2.38 3.07
CA HIS A 66 -13.42 1.60 3.77
C HIS A 66 -12.21 2.42 4.23
N GLU A 67 -12.23 3.72 4.01
CA GLU A 67 -11.18 4.70 4.35
C GLU A 67 -10.79 4.63 5.83
N ALA A 68 -11.77 4.68 6.74
CA ALA A 68 -11.53 4.59 8.18
C ALA A 68 -10.83 3.28 8.58
N THR A 69 -11.18 2.17 7.93
CA THR A 69 -10.54 0.86 8.17
C THR A 69 -9.09 0.85 7.67
N ILE A 70 -8.86 1.36 6.46
CA ILE A 70 -7.51 1.46 5.88
C ILE A 70 -6.63 2.37 6.72
N LYS A 71 -7.13 3.54 7.13
CA LYS A 71 -6.45 4.49 8.02
C LYS A 71 -6.09 3.86 9.35
N PHE A 72 -7.04 3.16 9.98
CA PHE A 72 -6.79 2.46 11.24
C PHE A 72 -5.67 1.42 11.10
N ILE A 73 -5.69 0.60 10.04
CA ILE A 73 -4.65 -0.40 9.79
C ILE A 73 -3.28 0.27 9.59
N LEU A 74 -3.22 1.34 8.80
CA LEU A 74 -1.98 2.08 8.55
C LEU A 74 -1.38 2.63 9.85
N LEU A 75 -2.17 3.36 10.63
CA LEU A 75 -1.72 3.92 11.91
C LEU A 75 -1.25 2.82 12.87
N THR A 76 -1.94 1.68 12.91
CA THR A 76 -1.52 0.52 13.69
C THR A 76 -0.16 -0.02 13.24
N LEU A 77 0.10 -0.08 11.93
CA LEU A 77 1.40 -0.51 11.40
C LEU A 77 2.52 0.48 11.75
N PHE A 78 2.29 1.79 11.58
CA PHE A 78 3.28 2.81 11.97
C PHE A 78 3.62 2.71 13.46
N GLN A 79 2.61 2.53 14.31
CA GLN A 79 2.81 2.33 15.74
C GLN A 79 3.58 1.05 16.04
N LYS A 80 3.19 -0.09 15.45
CA LYS A 80 3.83 -1.41 15.66
C LYS A 80 5.33 -1.37 15.34
N PHE A 81 5.72 -0.65 14.30
CA PHE A 81 7.11 -0.55 13.85
C PHE A 81 7.85 0.68 14.40
N HIS A 82 7.26 1.39 15.39
CA HIS A 82 7.84 2.58 16.02
C HIS A 82 8.25 3.67 15.02
N LYS A 83 7.45 3.86 13.98
CA LYS A 83 7.65 4.87 12.94
C LYS A 83 6.77 6.10 13.17
N LYS A 84 7.24 7.28 12.76
CA LYS A 84 6.43 8.51 12.78
C LYS A 84 5.23 8.32 11.86
N SER A 85 4.02 8.51 12.40
CA SER A 85 2.80 8.40 11.61
C SER A 85 2.57 9.70 10.83
N PRO A 86 2.34 9.64 9.51
CA PRO A 86 1.92 10.80 8.73
C PRO A 86 0.45 11.10 8.97
N GLU A 87 0.03 12.31 8.60
CA GLU A 87 -1.36 12.63 8.34
C GLU A 87 -1.84 11.84 7.12
N ILE A 88 -3.04 11.25 7.20
CA ILE A 88 -3.58 10.37 6.16
C ILE A 88 -4.92 10.93 5.71
N ASP A 89 -4.98 11.29 4.43
CA ASP A 89 -6.16 11.79 3.74
C ASP A 89 -6.54 10.87 2.58
N PHE A 90 -7.84 10.86 2.25
CA PHE A 90 -8.38 10.16 1.10
C PHE A 90 -8.96 11.19 0.14
N GLN A 91 -8.55 11.11 -1.13
CA GLN A 91 -9.04 11.98 -2.18
C GLN A 91 -9.05 11.22 -3.51
N ARG A 92 -9.93 11.61 -4.43
CA ARG A 92 -9.88 11.09 -5.81
C ARG A 92 -8.61 11.54 -6.52
N ILE A 93 -7.67 10.62 -6.70
CA ILE A 93 -6.45 10.88 -7.45
C ILE A 93 -6.73 10.63 -8.93
N GLY A 94 -6.88 11.71 -9.69
CA GLY A 94 -7.16 11.62 -11.13
C GLY A 94 -6.07 10.86 -11.91
N LYS A 95 -6.47 10.23 -13.03
CA LYS A 95 -5.61 9.44 -13.93
C LYS A 95 -4.42 10.20 -14.54
N LYS A 96 -4.39 11.53 -14.42
CA LYS A 96 -3.31 12.39 -14.89
C LYS A 96 -2.25 12.67 -13.81
N SER A 97 -2.41 12.15 -12.60
CA SER A 97 -1.42 12.35 -11.53
C SER A 97 -0.10 11.65 -11.89
N MET A 98 1.01 12.23 -11.44
CA MET A 98 2.33 11.64 -11.64
C MET A 98 2.47 10.25 -11.02
N ALA A 99 1.77 10.00 -9.90
CA ALA A 99 1.69 8.68 -9.27
C ALA A 99 1.02 7.65 -10.21
N HIS A 100 -0.09 8.02 -10.86
CA HIS A 100 -0.80 7.15 -11.79
C HIS A 100 0.01 6.87 -13.05
N ILE A 101 0.63 7.91 -13.64
CA ILE A 101 1.44 7.80 -14.86
C ILE A 101 2.64 6.88 -14.64
N LYS A 102 3.45 7.14 -13.60
CA LYS A 102 4.62 6.30 -13.31
C LYS A 102 4.25 4.92 -12.86
N GLY A 103 3.12 4.78 -12.15
CA GLY A 103 2.56 3.49 -11.87
C GLY A 103 2.31 2.70 -13.15
N ILE A 104 1.52 3.22 -14.08
CA ILE A 104 1.22 2.48 -15.31
C ILE A 104 2.50 2.08 -16.05
N ALA A 105 3.51 2.95 -16.12
CA ALA A 105 4.79 2.64 -16.75
C ALA A 105 5.52 1.46 -16.08
N VAL A 106 5.56 1.42 -14.74
CA VAL A 106 6.14 0.29 -13.99
C VAL A 106 5.33 -0.99 -14.18
N PHE A 107 4.00 -0.89 -14.19
CA PHE A 107 3.11 -2.05 -14.41
C PHE A 107 3.29 -2.65 -15.81
N ARG A 108 3.51 -1.80 -16.82
CA ARG A 108 3.77 -2.20 -18.21
C ARG A 108 5.20 -2.68 -18.46
N GLY A 109 6.10 -2.54 -17.47
CA GLY A 109 7.51 -2.89 -17.60
C GLY A 109 8.32 -1.86 -18.40
N GLU A 110 7.74 -0.69 -18.68
CA GLU A 110 8.41 0.44 -19.34
C GLU A 110 9.42 1.10 -18.40
N THR A 111 9.28 0.92 -17.08
CA THR A 111 10.20 1.41 -16.06
C THR A 111 10.39 0.39 -14.94
N LYS A 112 11.57 0.37 -14.31
CA LYS A 112 11.85 -0.53 -13.18
C LYS A 112 11.17 0.01 -11.91
N PRO A 113 10.58 -0.86 -11.05
CA PRO A 113 10.08 -0.46 -9.75
C PRO A 113 11.22 -0.15 -8.78
N ASP A 114 10.96 0.76 -7.84
CA ASP A 114 11.90 1.07 -6.75
C ASP A 114 11.90 -0.02 -5.68
N ILE A 115 10.73 -0.61 -5.40
CA ILE A 115 10.55 -1.69 -4.44
C ILE A 115 9.84 -2.87 -5.11
N VAL A 116 10.36 -4.08 -4.90
CA VAL A 116 9.69 -5.33 -5.27
C VAL A 116 9.28 -6.08 -4.01
N VAL A 117 7.98 -6.25 -3.81
CA VAL A 117 7.40 -6.92 -2.63
C VAL A 117 6.98 -8.36 -2.95
N LYS A 118 7.27 -9.26 -2.02
CA LYS A 118 6.83 -10.66 -2.01
C LYS A 118 5.73 -10.87 -0.98
N ALA A 119 4.99 -11.98 -1.10
CA ALA A 119 3.91 -12.30 -0.18
C ALA A 119 4.36 -12.40 1.29
N LYS A 120 5.58 -12.88 1.52
CA LYS A 120 6.18 -13.00 2.85
C LYS A 120 6.36 -11.65 3.56
N ASP A 121 6.61 -10.58 2.80
CA ASP A 121 6.88 -9.27 3.39
C ASP A 121 5.57 -8.69 3.96
N LEU A 122 4.46 -8.88 3.24
CA LEU A 122 3.12 -8.56 3.72
C LEU A 122 2.71 -9.42 4.91
N PHE A 123 3.01 -10.72 4.86
CA PHE A 123 2.68 -11.63 5.96
C PHE A 123 3.41 -11.25 7.26
N GLY A 124 4.69 -10.86 7.17
CA GLY A 124 5.47 -10.41 8.32
C GLY A 124 4.93 -9.15 9.00
N LEU A 125 4.14 -8.33 8.31
CA LEU A 125 3.51 -7.14 8.92
C LEU A 125 2.40 -7.50 9.92
N PHE A 126 1.67 -8.59 9.66
CA PHE A 126 0.44 -8.93 10.38
C PHE A 126 0.56 -10.15 11.31
N ASN A 127 1.70 -10.82 11.28
CA ASN A 127 2.07 -11.82 12.28
C ASN A 127 2.66 -11.20 13.55
#